data_AF-A0AAF5DLT0-F1
#
_entry.id   AF-A0AAF5DLT0-F1
#
_cell.length_a   1.000
_cell.length_b   1.000
_cell.length_c   1.000
_cell.angle_alpha   90.00
_cell.angle_beta   90.00
_cell.angle_gamma   90.00
#
_symmetry.space_group_name_H-M   'P 1'
#
loop_
_entity.id
_entity.type
_entity.pdbx_description
1 polymer ?
#
loop_
_entity_poly.entity_id
_entity_poly.type
_entity_poly.pdbx_seq_one_letter_code
_entity_poly.pdbx_strand_id
1 'polypeptide(L)'
;FFYLVQPPRRETIQELYQKLHVTGNLADLPKSGRSKSARTEENIERVRESVNADQSTSLRKRSQELCLRTSSLRNIIVNDLILKPSKIQFTHKMFESDASERLTFVRDIENLTSQDENFLDKLIMTDEAHF
;
A
#
# COMPACT_ATOMS: atom_id res chain seq x y z
N PHE A 1 28.38 -48.89 -8.61
CA PHE A 1 28.74 -47.46 -8.59
C PHE A 1 27.61 -46.68 -7.92
N PHE A 2 27.57 -46.69 -6.59
CA PHE A 2 26.56 -45.96 -5.82
C PHE A 2 27.17 -44.65 -5.35
N TYR A 3 26.51 -43.53 -5.65
CA TYR A 3 26.83 -42.22 -5.11
C TYR A 3 26.61 -42.23 -3.59
N LEU A 4 27.60 -42.71 -2.84
CA LEU A 4 27.63 -42.57 -1.39
C LEU A 4 27.90 -41.10 -1.10
N VAL A 5 26.87 -40.39 -0.63
CA VAL A 5 27.02 -39.06 -0.03
C VAL A 5 28.06 -39.18 1.06
N GLN A 6 29.16 -38.44 0.94
CA GLN A 6 30.23 -38.46 1.93
C GLN A 6 29.65 -38.06 3.29
N PRO A 7 29.95 -38.82 4.37
CA PRO A 7 29.42 -38.52 5.68
C PRO A 7 29.92 -37.14 6.15
N PRO A 8 29.12 -36.41 6.95
CA PRO A 8 29.54 -35.15 7.54
C PRO A 8 30.79 -35.36 8.40
N ARG A 9 31.61 -34.31 8.52
CA ARG A 9 32.81 -34.35 9.36
C ARG A 9 32.40 -34.61 10.82
N ARG A 10 33.28 -35.28 11.57
CA ARG A 10 33.09 -35.54 13.01
C ARG A 10 32.75 -34.27 13.79
N GLU A 11 33.42 -33.16 13.45
CA GLU A 11 33.18 -31.83 14.03
C GLU A 11 31.72 -31.40 13.85
N THR A 12 31.18 -31.52 12.63
CA THR A 12 29.77 -31.20 12.33
C THR A 12 28.80 -32.06 13.14
N ILE A 13 29.09 -33.35 13.31
CA ILE A 13 28.26 -34.24 14.14
C ILE A 13 28.29 -33.80 15.62
N GLN A 14 29.47 -33.43 16.13
CA GLN A 14 29.62 -32.93 17.50
C GLN A 14 28.88 -31.62 17.73
N GLU A 15 28.96 -30.68 16.78
CA GLU A 15 28.22 -29.41 16.83
C GLU A 15 26.71 -29.64 16.81
N LEU A 16 26.20 -30.53 15.95
CA LEU A 16 24.78 -30.87 15.91
C LEU A 16 24.31 -31.52 17.21
N TYR A 17 25.11 -32.43 17.78
CA TYR A 17 24.81 -33.06 19.07
C TYR A 17 24.74 -32.02 20.19
N GLN A 18 25.73 -31.12 20.28
CA GLN A 18 25.75 -30.04 21.28
C GLN A 18 24.54 -29.11 21.10
N LYS A 19 24.22 -28.72 19.87
CA LYS A 19 23.06 -27.89 19.56
C LYS A 19 21.75 -28.54 20.00
N LEU A 20 21.58 -29.84 19.70
CA LEU A 20 20.42 -30.61 20.12
C LEU A 20 20.33 -30.71 21.64
N HIS A 21 21.45 -30.98 22.32
CA HIS A 21 21.52 -31.09 23.78
C HIS A 21 21.18 -29.76 24.49
N VAL A 22 21.61 -28.63 23.95
CA VAL A 22 21.39 -27.30 24.55
C VAL A 22 19.98 -26.75 24.23
N THR A 23 19.53 -26.89 22.99
CA THR A 23 18.32 -26.19 22.49
C THR A 23 17.09 -27.10 22.40
N GLY A 24 17.27 -28.42 22.49
CA GLY A 24 16.22 -29.43 22.26
C GLY A 24 15.75 -29.54 20.80
N ASN A 25 16.34 -28.78 19.87
CA ASN A 25 16.01 -28.82 18.45
C ASN A 25 17.24 -28.56 17.57
N LEU A 26 17.15 -28.95 16.30
CA LEU A 26 18.20 -28.73 15.29
C LEU A 26 17.90 -27.57 14.34
N ALA A 27 16.84 -26.78 14.59
CA ALA A 27 16.45 -25.67 13.72
C ALA A 27 17.56 -24.62 13.64
N ASP A 28 17.73 -24.00 12.47
CA ASP A 28 18.74 -22.95 12.27
C ASP A 28 18.60 -21.85 13.35
N LEU A 29 19.71 -21.53 14.01
CA LEU A 29 19.75 -20.41 14.94
C LEU A 29 19.50 -19.11 14.17
N PRO A 30 18.90 -18.08 14.79
CA PRO A 30 18.76 -16.78 14.16
C PRO A 30 20.14 -16.27 13.73
N LYS A 31 20.38 -16.27 12.42
CA LYS A 31 21.62 -15.76 11.84
C LYS A 31 21.57 -14.23 11.94
N SER A 32 22.69 -13.60 12.28
CA SER A 32 22.90 -12.17 12.09
C SER A 32 23.01 -11.86 10.59
N GLY A 33 21.89 -12.04 9.88
CA GLY A 33 21.78 -11.68 8.48
C GLY A 33 22.05 -10.19 8.26
N ARG A 34 22.15 -9.79 6.99
CA ARG A 34 22.44 -8.42 6.57
C ARG A 34 21.51 -7.40 7.24
N SER A 35 22.05 -6.62 8.19
CA SER A 35 21.44 -5.38 8.67
C SER A 35 21.73 -4.25 7.67
N LYS A 36 20.99 -3.15 7.55
CA LYS A 36 19.59 -2.85 7.86
C LYS A 36 18.94 -2.52 6.51
N SER A 37 17.73 -3.01 6.29
CA SER A 37 16.89 -2.48 5.21
C SER A 37 16.67 -0.99 5.48
N ALA A 38 16.67 -0.15 4.44
CA ALA A 38 16.19 1.23 4.56
C ALA A 38 14.70 1.30 5.00
N ARG A 39 14.01 0.15 5.08
CA ARG A 39 12.70 -0.05 5.69
C ARG A 39 12.83 -0.22 7.21
N THR A 40 13.36 0.79 7.91
CA THR A 40 13.24 0.87 9.38
C THR A 40 11.84 1.37 9.73
N GLU A 41 11.34 1.06 10.92
CA GLU A 41 10.03 1.55 11.37
C GLU A 41 9.93 3.08 11.28
N GLU A 42 10.99 3.78 11.69
CA GLU A 42 11.13 5.23 11.55
C GLU A 42 10.97 5.68 10.08
N ASN A 43 11.63 5.02 9.13
CA ASN A 43 11.52 5.39 7.73
C ASN A 43 10.15 5.07 7.14
N ILE A 44 9.52 3.98 7.59
CA ILE A 44 8.16 3.62 7.19
C ILE A 44 7.18 4.72 7.63
N GLU A 45 7.30 5.17 8.88
CA GLU A 45 6.44 6.22 9.41
C GLU A 45 6.71 7.58 8.74
N ARG A 46 7.98 7.97 8.53
CA ARG A 46 8.31 9.20 7.76
C ARG A 46 7.72 9.18 6.35
N VAL A 47 7.72 8.02 5.68
CA VAL A 47 7.09 7.89 4.36
C VAL A 47 5.57 8.00 4.46
N ARG A 48 4.95 7.39 5.49
CA ARG A 48 3.50 7.49 5.72
C ARG A 48 3.06 8.93 5.95
N GLU A 49 3.71 9.65 6.85
CA GLU A 49 3.45 11.06 7.13
C GLU A 49 3.57 11.91 5.87
N SER A 50 4.65 11.71 5.12
CA SER A 50 4.90 12.43 3.87
C SER A 50 3.78 12.17 2.84
N VAL A 51 3.33 10.92 2.69
CA VAL A 51 2.25 10.57 1.74
C VAL A 51 0.91 11.16 2.18
N ASN A 52 0.63 11.15 3.48
CA ASN A 52 -0.60 11.73 4.03
C ASN A 52 -0.64 13.26 3.87
N ALA A 53 0.51 13.93 3.97
CA ALA A 53 0.62 15.38 3.78
C ALA A 53 0.36 15.80 2.31
N ASP A 54 0.88 15.04 1.35
CA ASP A 54 0.62 15.26 -0.07
C ASP A 54 0.73 13.96 -0.86
N GLN A 55 -0.42 13.45 -1.34
CA GLN A 55 -0.50 12.21 -2.11
C GLN A 55 0.00 12.38 -3.56
N SER A 56 0.04 13.61 -4.08
CA SER A 56 0.36 13.90 -5.48
C SER A 56 1.87 13.94 -5.76
N THR A 57 2.69 14.12 -4.72
CA THR A 57 4.14 14.22 -4.87
C THR A 57 4.77 12.94 -5.44
N SER A 58 5.53 13.10 -6.52
CA SER A 58 6.21 12.01 -7.22
C SER A 58 7.21 11.26 -6.34
N LEU A 59 7.44 9.98 -6.64
CA LEU A 59 8.44 9.15 -5.95
C LEU A 59 9.84 9.78 -5.97
N ARG A 60 10.22 10.43 -7.07
CA ARG A 60 11.54 11.06 -7.21
C ARG A 60 11.68 12.26 -6.28
N LYS A 61 10.68 13.14 -6.26
CA LYS A 61 10.67 14.32 -5.37
C LYS A 61 10.65 13.89 -3.90
N ARG A 62 9.77 12.97 -3.53
CA ARG A 62 9.70 12.42 -2.16
C ARG A 62 11.00 11.74 -1.72
N SER A 63 11.65 11.03 -2.64
CA SER A 63 12.94 10.38 -2.40
C SER A 63 14.04 11.40 -2.05
N GLN A 64 14.03 12.57 -2.70
CA GLN A 64 14.94 13.67 -2.38
C GLN A 64 14.61 14.30 -1.02
N GLU A 65 13.33 14.57 -0.75
CA GLU A 65 12.87 15.20 0.51
C GLU A 65 13.17 14.32 1.74
N LEU A 66 12.95 13.01 1.65
CA LEU A 66 13.14 12.08 2.77
C LEU A 66 14.57 11.55 2.89
N CYS A 67 15.47 11.92 1.97
CA CYS A 67 16.83 11.37 1.85
C CYS A 67 16.83 9.83 1.76
N LEU A 68 15.84 9.26 1.07
CA LEU A 68 15.72 7.81 0.86
C LEU A 68 15.99 7.47 -0.59
N ARG A 69 16.60 6.31 -0.86
CA ARG A 69 16.70 5.81 -2.25
C ARG A 69 15.32 5.55 -2.81
N THR A 70 15.11 5.89 -4.09
CA THR A 70 13.79 5.73 -4.75
C THR A 70 13.31 4.27 -4.74
N SER A 71 14.23 3.29 -4.85
CA SER A 71 13.91 1.86 -4.75
C SER A 71 13.43 1.47 -3.35
N SER A 72 14.08 1.99 -2.30
CA SER A 72 13.67 1.79 -0.92
C SER A 72 12.31 2.43 -0.63
N LEU A 73 12.11 3.67 -1.08
CA LEU A 73 10.84 4.38 -0.99
C LEU A 73 9.71 3.58 -1.66
N ARG A 74 9.92 3.09 -2.89
CA ARG A 74 8.95 2.24 -3.59
C ARG A 74 8.63 0.98 -2.81
N ASN A 75 9.64 0.31 -2.24
CA ASN A 75 9.42 -0.89 -1.44
C ASN A 75 8.63 -0.59 -0.15
N ILE A 76 8.86 0.55 0.49
CA ILE A 76 8.07 1.00 1.65
C ILE A 76 6.61 1.21 1.24
N ILE A 77 6.38 2.00 0.18
CA ILE A 77 5.03 2.34 -0.29
C ILE A 77 4.25 1.08 -0.68
N VAL A 78 4.86 0.16 -1.44
CA VAL A 78 4.17 -1.01 -1.99
C VAL A 78 4.05 -2.15 -0.97
N ASN A 79 5.11 -2.45 -0.21
CA ASN A 79 5.14 -3.66 0.62
C ASN A 79 4.82 -3.40 2.09
N ASP A 80 5.20 -2.24 2.63
CA ASP A 80 4.95 -1.92 4.04
C ASP A 80 3.63 -1.15 4.21
N LEU A 81 3.40 -0.13 3.39
CA LEU A 81 2.22 0.72 3.47
C LEU A 81 1.05 0.21 2.60
N ILE A 82 1.30 -0.73 1.69
CA ILE A 82 0.30 -1.35 0.81
C ILE A 82 -0.47 -0.29 0.00
N LEU A 83 0.21 0.78 -0.37
CA LEU A 83 -0.34 1.89 -1.14
C LEU A 83 -0.23 1.61 -2.64
N LYS A 84 -1.27 1.99 -3.37
CA LYS A 84 -1.32 1.92 -4.83
C LYS A 84 -1.19 3.33 -5.41
N PRO A 85 -0.56 3.49 -6.59
CA PRO A 85 -0.52 4.79 -7.24
C PRO A 85 -1.94 5.26 -7.54
N SER A 86 -2.27 6.48 -7.12
CA SER A 86 -3.54 7.12 -7.44
C SER A 86 -3.66 7.29 -8.96
N LYS A 87 -4.82 6.89 -9.51
CA LYS A 87 -5.12 7.16 -10.92
C LYS A 87 -5.51 8.63 -11.04
N ILE A 88 -4.88 9.34 -11.99
CA ILE A 88 -5.28 10.71 -12.34
C ILE A 88 -6.73 10.64 -12.83
N GLN A 89 -7.62 11.35 -12.17
CA GLN A 89 -8.99 11.56 -12.63
C GLN A 89 -9.07 12.97 -13.21
N PHE A 90 -9.55 13.08 -14.45
CA PHE A 90 -9.88 14.37 -15.02
C PHE A 90 -11.27 14.77 -14.51
N THR A 91 -11.31 15.78 -13.66
CA THR A 91 -12.55 16.37 -13.16
C THR A 91 -12.68 17.80 -13.67
N HIS A 92 -13.91 18.25 -13.88
CA HIS A 92 -14.16 19.67 -14.12
C HIS A 92 -13.76 20.47 -12.89
N LYS A 93 -13.27 21.70 -13.12
CA LYS A 93 -12.99 22.63 -12.03
C LYS A 93 -14.30 22.98 -11.33
N MET A 94 -14.40 22.66 -10.05
CA MET A 94 -15.55 23.03 -9.22
C MET A 94 -15.35 24.46 -8.69
N PHE A 95 -16.40 25.28 -8.80
CA PHE A 95 -16.50 26.56 -8.11
C PHE A 95 -17.06 26.39 -6.69
N GLU A 96 -16.89 27.40 -5.85
CA GLU A 96 -17.32 27.34 -4.45
C GLU A 96 -18.84 27.16 -4.31
N SER A 97 -19.63 27.74 -5.22
CA SER A 97 -21.09 27.61 -5.25
C SER A 97 -21.54 26.19 -5.60
N ASP A 98 -20.83 25.52 -6.50
CA ASP A 98 -21.21 24.21 -7.05
C ASP A 98 -21.49 23.18 -5.96
N ALA A 99 -20.71 23.16 -4.88
CA ALA A 99 -20.90 22.20 -3.79
C ALA A 99 -22.27 22.37 -3.12
N SER A 100 -22.67 23.63 -2.88
CA SER A 100 -23.94 23.97 -2.24
C SER A 100 -25.14 23.73 -3.17
N GLU A 101 -24.99 24.06 -4.45
CA GLU A 101 -26.03 23.88 -5.47
C GLU A 101 -26.27 22.38 -5.73
N ARG A 102 -25.19 21.61 -5.89
CA ARG A 102 -25.29 20.15 -6.08
C ARG A 102 -25.91 19.46 -4.87
N LEU A 103 -25.56 19.88 -3.65
CA LEU A 103 -26.16 19.32 -2.44
C LEU A 103 -27.66 19.64 -2.35
N THR A 104 -28.04 20.87 -2.69
CA THR A 104 -29.45 21.28 -2.74
C THR A 104 -30.21 20.45 -3.76
N PHE A 105 -29.68 20.32 -4.99
CA PHE A 105 -30.26 19.49 -6.03
C PHE A 105 -30.46 18.04 -5.59
N VAL A 106 -29.45 17.41 -4.96
CA VAL A 106 -29.57 16.02 -4.47
C VAL A 106 -30.66 15.91 -3.41
N ARG A 107 -30.75 16.86 -2.47
CA ARG A 107 -31.80 16.87 -1.44
C ARG A 107 -33.20 17.05 -2.03
N ASP A 108 -33.33 17.89 -3.05
CA ASP A 108 -34.60 18.11 -3.73
C ASP A 108 -35.08 16.82 -4.43
N ILE A 109 -34.16 16.12 -5.12
CA ILE A 109 -34.45 14.81 -5.74
C ILE A 109 -34.79 13.76 -4.68
N GLU A 110 -34.09 13.72 -3.56
CA GLU A 110 -34.36 12.81 -2.44
C GLU A 110 -35.77 13.06 -1.85
N ASN A 111 -36.13 14.32 -1.66
CA ASN A 111 -37.46 14.71 -1.17
C ASN A 111 -38.57 14.30 -2.15
N LEU A 112 -38.38 14.55 -3.45
CA LEU A 112 -39.35 14.15 -4.48
C LEU A 112 -39.55 12.63 -4.52
N THR A 113 -38.45 11.88 -4.44
CA THR A 113 -38.48 10.41 -4.40
C THR A 113 -39.16 9.88 -3.13
N SER A 114 -39.03 10.60 -2.01
CA SER A 114 -39.68 10.23 -0.75
C SER A 114 -41.18 10.56 -0.72
N GLN A 115 -41.62 11.56 -1.49
CA GLN A 115 -43.02 11.98 -1.58
C GLN A 115 -43.82 11.15 -2.58
N ASP A 116 -43.19 10.67 -3.66
CA ASP A 116 -43.81 9.85 -4.69
C ASP A 116 -42.90 8.68 -5.03
N GLU A 117 -43.29 7.47 -4.59
CA GLU A 117 -42.55 6.23 -4.87
C GLU A 117 -42.38 5.97 -6.38
N ASN A 118 -43.28 6.51 -7.22
CA ASN A 118 -43.23 6.37 -8.67
C ASN A 118 -42.59 7.60 -9.37
N PHE A 119 -41.92 8.49 -8.64
CA PHE A 119 -41.30 9.69 -9.20
C PHE A 119 -40.28 9.35 -10.31
N LEU A 120 -39.42 8.36 -10.05
CA LEU A 120 -38.37 7.97 -10.99
C LEU A 120 -38.92 7.41 -12.30
N ASP A 121 -40.09 6.76 -12.28
CA ASP A 121 -40.76 6.24 -13.47
C ASP A 121 -41.28 7.36 -14.39
N LYS A 122 -41.44 8.58 -13.84
CA LYS A 122 -41.90 9.77 -14.56
C LYS A 122 -40.72 10.64 -15.03
N LEU A 123 -39.50 10.37 -14.59
CA LEU A 123 -38.32 11.18 -14.89
C LEU A 123 -37.81 10.86 -16.30
N ILE A 124 -37.87 11.86 -17.18
CA ILE A 124 -37.31 11.78 -18.54
C ILE A 124 -36.13 12.76 -18.63
N MET A 125 -34.96 12.26 -19.00
CA MET A 125 -33.73 13.05 -19.17
C MET A 125 -33.20 12.91 -20.61
N THR A 126 -32.60 13.97 -21.13
CA THR A 126 -31.97 14.01 -22.46
C THR A 126 -30.66 14.80 -22.37
N ASP A 127 -29.62 14.36 -23.08
CA ASP A 127 -28.38 15.10 -23.26
C ASP A 127 -28.08 15.31 -24.76
N GLU A 128 -27.30 16.35 -25.07
CA GLU A 128 -26.79 16.58 -26.42
C GLU A 128 -25.36 16.03 -26.49
N ALA A 129 -25.14 15.07 -27.39
CA ALA A 129 -23.83 14.45 -27.60
C ALA A 129 -23.46 14.49 -29.09
N HIS A 130 -22.18 14.80 -29.37
CA HIS A 130 -21.59 14.66 -30.69
C HIS A 130 -20.86 13.31 -30.78
N PHE A 131 -21.08 12.58 -31.88
CA PHE A 131 -20.48 11.27 -32.17
C PHE A 131 -19.58 11.32 -33.40
#